data_AF-A0A2E7VAA5-F1
#
_entry.id   AF-A0A2E7VAA5-F1
#
_cell.length_a   1.000
_cell.length_b   1.000
_cell.length_c   1.000
_cell.angle_alpha   90.00
_cell.angle_beta   90.00
_cell.angle_gamma   90.00
#
_symmetry.space_group_name_H-M   'P 1'
#
loop_
_entity.id
_entity.type
_entity.pdbx_description
1 polymer ?
#
loop_
_entity_poly.entity_id
_entity_poly.type
_entity_poly.pdbx_seq_one_letter_code
_entity_poly.pdbx_strand_id
1 'polypeptide(L)' 'MTTITEYGKQNIFGKETPPRLMNNNEEKFLMEQAERTNGQLAMIGIVAALGAYVTTGQIIPGVF' A
#
# COMPACT_ATOMS: atom_id res chain seq x y z
N MET A 1 -21.40 -1.33 -21.86
CA MET A 1 -21.84 -0.83 -23.18
C MET A 1 -22.54 -1.96 -23.91
N THR A 2 -23.79 -1.70 -24.30
CA THR A 2 -24.95 -2.61 -24.44
C THR A 2 -25.08 -3.19 -25.86
N THR A 3 -25.53 -4.44 -26.04
CA THR A 3 -25.69 -5.05 -27.39
C THR A 3 -27.17 -5.20 -27.78
N ILE A 4 -27.72 -4.40 -28.69
CA ILE A 4 -29.05 -4.67 -29.25
C ILE A 4 -29.06 -5.96 -30.12
N THR A 5 -30.08 -6.80 -30.02
CA THR A 5 -30.32 -7.92 -30.96
C THR A 5 -31.60 -7.69 -31.78
N GLU A 6 -31.66 -8.26 -32.96
CA GLU A 6 -32.44 -7.93 -34.18
C GLU A 6 -33.97 -7.66 -34.03
N TYR A 7 -34.60 -8.02 -32.92
CA TYR A 7 -36.01 -7.69 -32.61
C TYR A 7 -36.18 -6.54 -31.60
N GLY A 8 -35.14 -5.71 -31.41
CA GLY A 8 -35.22 -4.42 -30.69
C GLY A 8 -35.03 -4.48 -29.18
N LYS A 9 -34.48 -5.56 -28.63
CA LYS A 9 -34.14 -5.66 -27.20
C LYS A 9 -32.63 -5.63 -26.97
N GLN A 10 -32.23 -4.94 -25.91
CA GLN A 10 -30.84 -4.67 -25.58
C GLN A 10 -30.24 -5.74 -24.65
N ASN A 11 -29.00 -6.15 -24.88
CA ASN A 11 -28.20 -7.08 -24.08
C ASN A 11 -27.64 -6.31 -22.89
N ILE A 12 -28.26 -6.53 -21.75
CA ILE A 12 -28.17 -5.70 -20.55
C ILE A 12 -27.05 -6.18 -19.60
N PHE A 13 -26.29 -7.23 -19.94
CA PHE A 13 -25.23 -7.75 -19.08
C PHE A 13 -23.95 -6.90 -19.15
N GLY A 14 -23.51 -6.37 -18.01
CA GLY A 14 -22.31 -5.53 -17.87
C GLY A 14 -21.01 -6.34 -17.99
N LYS A 15 -20.00 -5.77 -18.66
CA LYS A 15 -18.62 -6.29 -18.75
C LYS A 15 -17.69 -5.42 -17.91
N GLU A 16 -17.85 -5.47 -16.60
CA GLU A 16 -16.98 -4.81 -15.65
C GLU A 16 -16.43 -5.81 -14.64
N THR A 17 -15.24 -5.57 -14.10
CA THR A 17 -14.71 -6.37 -13.00
C THR A 17 -15.61 -6.13 -11.79
N PRO A 18 -16.17 -7.17 -11.15
CA PRO A 18 -16.99 -6.96 -9.97
C PRO A 18 -16.13 -6.30 -8.88
N PRO A 19 -16.65 -5.28 -8.17
CA PRO A 19 -15.97 -4.75 -7.00
C PRO A 19 -15.75 -5.90 -6.02
N ARG A 20 -14.50 -6.15 -5.64
CA ARG A 20 -14.17 -7.12 -4.61
C ARG A 20 -14.26 -6.42 -3.27
N LEU A 21 -15.12 -6.94 -2.41
CA LEU A 21 -15.15 -6.54 -1.01
C LEU A 21 -13.91 -7.13 -0.36
N MET A 22 -13.01 -6.26 0.09
CA MET A 22 -11.90 -6.70 0.92
C MET A 22 -12.52 -7.14 2.25
N ASN A 23 -12.33 -8.40 2.62
CA ASN A 23 -12.86 -8.86 3.90
C ASN A 23 -12.00 -8.30 5.03
N ASN A 24 -12.57 -8.11 6.22
CA ASN A 24 -11.84 -7.61 7.39
C ASN A 24 -10.53 -8.38 7.66
N ASN A 25 -10.48 -9.67 7.33
CA ASN A 25 -9.29 -10.51 7.47
C ASN A 25 -8.17 -10.13 6.49
N GLU A 26 -8.52 -9.79 5.25
CA GLU A 26 -7.57 -9.38 4.21
C GLU A 26 -7.08 -7.94 4.44
N GLU A 27 -7.97 -7.04 4.85
CA GLU A 27 -7.61 -5.68 5.25
C GLU A 27 -6.65 -5.68 6.43
N LYS A 28 -6.99 -6.43 7.49
CA LYS A 28 -6.13 -6.56 8.67
C LYS A 28 -4.76 -7.12 8.31
N PHE A 29 -4.69 -8.15 7.47
CA PHE A 29 -3.41 -8.74 7.06
C PHE A 29 -2.51 -7.75 6.30
N LEU A 30 -3.08 -6.95 5.40
CA LEU A 30 -2.33 -5.94 4.66
C LEU A 30 -1.88 -4.79 5.56
N MET A 31 -2.77 -4.28 6.42
CA MET A 31 -2.47 -3.18 7.32
C MET A 31 -1.44 -3.58 8.39
N GLU A 32 -1.58 -4.76 9.00
CA GLU A 32 -0.66 -5.26 10.02
C GLU A 32 0.77 -5.44 9.47
N GLN A 33 0.90 -5.96 8.26
CA GLN A 33 2.22 -6.08 7.61
C GLN A 33 2.82 -4.71 7.26
N ALA A 34 1.99 -3.76 6.81
CA ALA A 34 2.44 -2.41 6.51
C ALA A 34 2.94 -1.70 7.77
N GLU A 35 2.20 -1.76 8.87
CA GLU A 35 2.61 -1.20 10.17
C GLU A 35 3.88 -1.84 10.70
N ARG A 36 3.98 -3.18 10.63
CA ARG A 36 5.18 -3.91 11.07
C ARG A 36 6.42 -3.52 10.26
N THR A 37 6.29 -3.44 8.94
CA THR A 37 7.39 -3.08 8.04
C THR A 37 7.84 -1.64 8.30
N ASN A 38 6.89 -0.71 8.42
CA ASN A 38 7.20 0.69 8.73
C ASN A 38 7.88 0.84 10.10
N GLY A 39 7.42 0.10 11.11
CA GLY A 39 8.04 0.07 12.44
C GLY A 39 9.49 -0.45 12.39
N GLN A 40 9.75 -1.52 11.64
CA GLN A 40 11.10 -2.06 11.45
C GLN A 40 12.05 -1.07 10.79
N LEU A 41 11.61 -0.43 9.71
CA LEU A 41 12.40 0.59 9.01
C LEU A 41 12.68 1.80 9.91
N ALA A 42 11.71 2.24 10.71
CA ALA A 42 11.88 3.33 11.66
C ALA A 42 12.92 2.98 12.76
N MET A 43 12.88 1.77 13.31
CA MET A 43 13.87 1.33 14.30
C MET A 43 15.28 1.30 13.72
N ILE A 44 15.45 0.79 12.49
CA ILE A 44 16.73 0.82 11.79
C ILE A 44 17.19 2.26 11.57
N GLY A 45 16.29 3.16 11.19
CA GLY A 45 16.58 4.59 11.03
C GLY A 45 17.12 5.25 12.30
N ILE A 46 16.54 4.93 13.46
CA ILE A 46 17.01 5.46 14.76
C ILE A 46 18.41 4.92 15.08
N VAL A 47 18.63 3.61 14.93
CA VAL A 47 19.95 3.00 15.19
C VAL A 47 21.01 3.57 14.25
N ALA A 48 20.66 3.77 12.97
CA ALA A 48 21.54 4.40 12.00
C ALA A 48 21.86 5.86 12.37
N ALA A 49 20.88 6.64 12.83
CA ALA A 49 21.10 8.02 13.28
C ALA A 49 22.01 8.09 14.51
N LEU A 50 21.85 7.18 15.48
CA LEU A 50 22.75 7.07 16.62
C LEU A 50 24.16 6.66 16.19
N GLY A 51 24.28 5.69 15.29
CA GLY A 51 25.56 5.27 14.70
C GLY A 51 26.25 6.42 13.96
N ALA A 52 25.52 7.22 13.19
CA ALA A 52 26.01 8.40 12.51
C ALA A 52 26.55 9.44 13.51
N TYR A 53 25.82 9.70 14.60
CA TYR A 53 26.28 10.61 15.66
C TYR A 53 27.56 10.12 16.34
N VAL A 54 27.65 8.83 16.68
CA VAL A 54 28.85 8.26 17.32
C VAL A 54 30.07 8.30 16.39
N THR A 55 29.87 8.10 15.08
CA THR A 55 30.98 7.99 14.13
C THR A 55 31.41 9.34 13.54
N THR A 56 30.48 10.26 13.30
CA THR A 56 30.73 11.54 12.62
C THR A 56 30.52 12.77 13.51
N GLY A 57 29.98 12.58 14.73
CA GLY A 57 29.58 13.67 15.62
C GLY A 57 28.31 14.41 15.19
N GLN A 58 27.68 13.98 14.09
CA GLN A 58 26.50 14.60 13.50
C GLN A 58 25.36 13.60 13.37
N ILE A 59 24.14 14.02 13.71
CA ILE A 59 22.94 13.17 13.55
C ILE A 59 22.62 12.97 12.06
N ILE A 60 22.90 13.99 11.23
CA ILE A 60 22.80 13.91 9.77
C ILE A 60 24.17 14.32 9.20
N PRO A 61 24.99 13.37 8.77
CA PRO A 61 26.30 13.68 8.20
C PRO A 61 26.14 14.40 6.86
N GLY A 62 26.81 15.54 6.68
CA GLY A 62 26.91 16.22 5.39
C GLY A 62 25.77 17.16 4.99
N VAL A 63 24.87 17.53 5.92
CA VAL A 63 23.96 18.69 5.72
C VAL A 63 24.62 19.92 6.36
N PHE A 64 25.20 20.78 5.52
CA PHE A 64 25.71 22.11 5.85
C PHE A 64 25.16 23.12 4.84
#